data_AF-A0A959IFI4-F1
#
_entry.id   AF-A0A959IFI4-F1
#
_cell.length_a   1.000
_cell.length_b   1.000
_cell.length_c   1.000
_cell.angle_alpha   90.00
_cell.angle_beta   90.00
_cell.angle_gamma   90.00
#
_symmetry.space_group_name_H-M   'P 1'
#
loop_
_entity.id
_entity.type
_entity.pdbx_description
1 polymer ?
#
loop_
_entity_poly.entity_id
_entity_poly.type
_entity_poly.pdbx_seq_one_letter_code
_entity_poly.pdbx_strand_id
1 'polypeptide(L)'
;MAVLRYNISARTIVLGGFRYNSRSYSIRLPGEMETASFAMNHSEMRFFFSTEQNLAPWIWLDAEVGYQYNFSTDFEAKSKEVESFMVETRNALYFKIGVFISPPDSYLK
;
A
#
# COMPACT_ATOMS: atom_id res chain seq x y z
N MET A 1 11.02 -7.23 1.13
CA MET A 1 10.51 -6.36 2.20
C MET A 1 11.57 -6.31 3.28
N ALA A 2 12.01 -5.13 3.70
CA ALA A 2 12.96 -4.97 4.80
C ALA A 2 12.34 -4.01 5.81
N VAL A 3 12.16 -4.47 7.05
CA VAL A 3 11.52 -3.70 8.12
C VAL A 3 12.34 -3.82 9.38
N LEU A 4 12.63 -2.66 9.99
CA LEU A 4 13.15 -2.53 11.33
C LEU A 4 11.99 -2.27 12.28
N ARG A 5 12.01 -2.97 13.41
CA ARG A 5 11.04 -2.82 14.49
C ARG A 5 11.76 -2.48 15.78
N TYR A 6 11.26 -1.47 16.48
CA TYR A 6 11.74 -1.10 17.80
C TYR A 6 10.56 -0.92 18.76
N ASN A 7 10.59 -1.63 19.88
CA ASN A 7 9.58 -1.53 20.92
C ASN A 7 10.02 -0.49 21.93
N ILE A 8 9.40 0.69 21.90
CA ILE A 8 9.68 1.76 22.88
C ILE A 8 9.13 1.35 24.25
N SER A 9 7.95 0.73 24.27
CA SER A 9 7.31 0.21 25.48
C SER A 9 6.43 -0.98 25.14
N ALA A 10 5.83 -1.61 26.15
CA ALA A 10 4.81 -2.64 25.95
C ALA A 10 3.58 -2.15 25.17
N ARG A 11 3.36 -0.83 25.09
CA ARG A 11 2.20 -0.19 24.44
C ARG A 11 2.57 0.62 23.20
N THR A 12 3.85 0.67 22.82
CA THR A 12 4.32 1.55 21.74
C THR A 12 5.40 0.87 20.93
N ILE A 13 5.14 0.75 19.64
CA ILE A 13 6.03 0.10 18.67
C ILE A 13 6.30 1.12 17.56
N VAL A 14 7.55 1.19 17.13
CA VAL A 14 7.95 1.96 15.94
C VAL A 14 8.46 1.00 14.88
N LEU A 15 8.03 1.24 13.65
CA LEU A 15 8.38 0.47 12.47
C LEU A 15 8.96 1.41 11.41
N GLY A 16 9.93 0.93 10.66
CA GLY A 16 10.43 1.66 9.50
C GLY A 16 11.10 0.76 8.49
N GLY A 17 11.04 1.13 7.22
CA GLY A 17 11.74 0.39 6.18
C GLY A 17 11.15 0.55 4.79
N PHE A 18 11.34 -0.48 3.96
CA PHE A 18 11.01 -0.47 2.54
C PHE A 18 10.06 -1.61 2.19
N ARG A 19 9.00 -1.29 1.45
CA ARG A 19 8.04 -2.25 0.90
C ARG A 19 8.02 -2.17 -0.62
N TYR A 20 8.17 -3.31 -1.27
CA TYR A 20 7.83 -3.44 -2.69
C TYR A 20 6.34 -3.72 -2.80
N ASN A 21 5.65 -3.03 -3.67
CA ASN A 21 4.25 -3.26 -3.93
C ASN A 21 4.02 -3.34 -5.45
N SER A 22 3.26 -4.34 -5.87
CA SER A 22 2.91 -4.56 -7.27
C SER A 22 1.45 -4.93 -7.32
N ARG A 23 0.69 -4.21 -8.14
CA ARG A 23 -0.76 -4.37 -8.26
C ARG A 23 -1.14 -4.42 -9.72
N SER A 24 -2.12 -5.26 -10.04
CA SER A 24 -2.70 -5.34 -11.38
C SER A 24 -4.20 -5.09 -11.26
N TYR A 25 -4.72 -4.21 -12.10
CA TYR A 25 -6.13 -3.84 -12.14
C TYR A 25 -6.67 -4.07 -13.54
N SER A 26 -7.86 -4.67 -13.64
CA SER A 26 -8.58 -4.76 -14.91
C SER A 26 -9.47 -3.53 -15.06
N ILE A 27 -9.32 -2.83 -16.18
CA ILE A 27 -10.06 -1.61 -16.49
C ILE A 27 -10.87 -1.87 -17.77
N ARG A 28 -12.19 -1.73 -17.67
CA ARG A 28 -13.09 -1.74 -18.82
C ARG A 28 -13.62 -0.32 -19.02
N LEU A 29 -13.53 0.19 -20.24
CA LEU A 29 -14.05 1.51 -20.56
C LEU A 29 -15.57 1.44 -20.75
N PRO A 30 -16.36 2.35 -20.16
CA PRO A 30 -17.79 2.43 -20.42
C PRO A 30 -18.10 3.15 -21.75
N GLY A 31 -19.30 2.93 -22.30
CA GLY A 31 -19.82 3.69 -23.47
C GLY A 31 -19.43 3.12 -24.83
N GLU A 32 -19.16 3.97 -25.83
CA GLU A 32 -18.82 3.55 -27.20
C GLU A 32 -17.52 2.72 -27.31
N MET A 33 -16.74 2.64 -26.22
CA MET A 33 -15.53 1.82 -26.09
C MET A 33 -15.74 0.62 -25.16
N GLU A 34 -16.95 0.05 -25.07
CA GLU A 34 -17.26 -1.07 -24.18
C GLU A 34 -16.41 -2.34 -24.43
N THR A 35 -15.93 -2.51 -25.66
CA THR A 35 -15.00 -3.59 -26.04
C THR A 35 -13.55 -3.30 -25.64
N ALA A 36 -13.21 -2.04 -25.40
CA ALA A 36 -11.87 -1.63 -24.99
C ALA A 36 -11.60 -2.03 -23.53
N SER A 37 -10.55 -2.81 -23.34
CA SER A 37 -10.13 -3.25 -22.01
C SER A 37 -8.62 -3.16 -21.85
N PHE A 38 -8.19 -2.81 -20.65
CA PHE A 38 -6.79 -2.71 -20.26
C PHE A 38 -6.52 -3.50 -18.98
N ALA A 39 -5.32 -4.06 -18.88
CA ALA A 39 -4.73 -4.43 -17.59
C ALA A 39 -3.72 -3.36 -17.20
N MET A 40 -4.02 -2.62 -16.14
CA MET A 40 -3.10 -1.66 -15.53
C MET A 40 -2.20 -2.41 -14.55
N ASN A 41 -0.92 -2.51 -14.89
CA ASN A 41 0.12 -3.06 -14.02
C ASN A 41 0.89 -1.90 -13.40
N HIS A 42 0.97 -1.86 -12.08
CA HIS A 42 1.61 -0.80 -11.34
C HIS A 42 2.58 -1.37 -10.32
N SER A 43 3.82 -0.90 -10.35
CA SER A 43 4.88 -1.32 -9.45
C SER A 43 5.57 -0.11 -8.82
N GLU A 44 5.75 -0.21 -7.52
CA GLU A 44 6.23 0.89 -6.68
C GLU A 44 7.09 0.36 -5.53
N MET A 45 7.96 1.23 -5.03
CA MET A 45 8.69 1.04 -3.79
C MET A 45 8.24 2.11 -2.80
N ARG A 46 7.88 1.69 -1.59
CA ARG A 46 7.45 2.58 -0.52
C ARG A 46 8.49 2.56 0.59
N PHE A 47 9.01 3.74 0.91
CA PHE A 47 9.71 3.97 2.16
C PHE A 47 8.69 4.45 3.19
N PHE A 48 8.70 3.88 4.40
CA PHE A 48 7.72 4.20 5.42
C PHE A 48 8.33 4.28 6.81
N PHE A 49 7.70 5.10 7.65
CA PHE A 49 7.84 5.11 9.10
C PHE A 49 6.44 5.03 9.72
N SER A 50 6.25 4.12 10.67
CA SER A 50 4.99 3.91 11.39
C SER A 50 5.23 3.91 12.90
N THR A 51 4.25 4.45 13.63
CA THR A 51 4.13 4.28 15.08
C THR A 51 2.81 3.60 15.38
N GLU A 52 2.89 2.50 16.12
CA GLU A 52 1.74 1.76 16.64
C GLU A 52 1.60 2.02 18.14
N GLN A 53 0.38 2.33 18.58
CA GLN A 53 0.09 2.64 19.97
C GLN A 53 -1.12 1.84 20.46
N ASN A 54 -0.97 1.15 21.59
CA ASN A 54 -2.06 0.48 22.26
C ASN A 54 -2.91 1.51 23.03
N LEU A 55 -4.16 1.68 22.61
CA LEU A 55 -5.12 2.61 23.24
C LEU A 55 -5.99 1.91 24.28
N ALA A 56 -6.36 0.66 24.03
CA ALA A 56 -7.12 -0.19 24.92
C ALA A 56 -6.60 -1.63 24.82
N PRO A 57 -6.91 -2.54 25.78
CA PRO A 57 -6.32 -3.88 25.81
C PRO A 57 -6.39 -4.64 24.48
N TRP A 58 -7.44 -4.43 23.68
CA TRP A 58 -7.60 -5.02 22.37
C TRP A 58 -7.31 -4.09 21.20
N ILE A 59 -7.25 -2.78 21.40
CA ILE A 59 -7.30 -1.78 20.33
C ILE A 59 -5.95 -1.10 20.19
N TRP A 60 -5.41 -1.18 18.98
CA TRP A 60 -4.18 -0.51 18.58
C TRP A 60 -4.46 0.48 17.45
N LEU A 61 -3.76 1.60 17.51
CA LEU A 61 -3.75 2.62 16.47
C LEU A 61 -2.40 2.56 15.74
N ASP A 62 -2.42 2.64 14.42
CA ASP A 62 -1.26 2.73 13.53
C ASP A 62 -1.28 4.10 12.85
N ALA A 63 -0.19 4.84 12.94
CA ALA A 63 0.02 6.08 12.20
C ALA A 63 1.30 5.94 11.36
N GLU A 64 1.15 5.98 10.04
CA GLU A 64 2.23 5.77 9.08
C GLU A 64 2.37 6.96 8.14
N VAL A 65 3.61 7.40 7.92
CA VAL A 65 3.98 8.36 6.89
C VAL A 65 5.03 7.71 5.97
N GLY A 66 4.98 8.03 4.69
CA GLY A 66 5.93 7.46 3.76
C GLY A 66 6.07 8.23 2.46
N TYR A 67 7.03 7.76 1.66
CA TYR A 67 7.28 8.23 0.31
C TYR A 67 7.15 7.07 -0.66
N GLN A 68 6.30 7.26 -1.66
CA GLN A 68 6.05 6.33 -2.74
C GLN A 68 6.91 6.71 -3.94
N TYR A 69 7.83 5.81 -4.29
CA TYR A 69 8.63 5.87 -5.50
C TYR A 69 8.02 4.94 -6.57
N ASN A 70 7.44 5.54 -7.60
CA ASN A 70 6.84 4.83 -8.71
C ASN A 70 7.86 4.65 -9.83
N PHE A 71 7.97 3.43 -10.37
CA PHE A 71 8.93 3.16 -11.44
C PHE A 71 8.32 2.48 -12.67
N SER A 72 7.21 1.74 -12.54
CA SER A 72 6.51 1.18 -13.72
C SER A 72 5.00 1.32 -13.55
N THR A 73 4.36 1.90 -14.55
CA THR A 73 2.91 1.86 -14.70
C THR A 73 2.56 1.65 -16.16
N ASP A 74 2.07 0.45 -16.46
CA ASP A 74 1.85 -0.01 -17.81
C ASP A 74 0.38 -0.37 -17.99
N PHE A 75 -0.23 0.18 -19.03
CA PHE A 75 -1.58 -0.16 -19.47
C PHE A 75 -1.47 -1.11 -20.66
N GLU A 76 -1.64 -2.40 -20.39
CA GLU A 76 -1.58 -3.42 -21.41
C GLU A 76 -2.97 -3.61 -22.05
N ALA A 77 -3.06 -3.38 -23.35
CA ALA A 77 -4.29 -3.59 -24.11
C ALA A 77 -4.72 -5.07 -24.07
N LYS A 78 -5.99 -5.31 -23.79
CA LYS A 78 -6.62 -6.64 -23.78
C LYS A 78 -7.65 -6.83 -24.90
N SER A 79 -7.83 -5.81 -25.74
CA SER A 79 -8.68 -5.84 -26.92
C SER A 79 -7.94 -5.24 -28.13
N LYS A 80 -8.49 -5.39 -29.35
CA LYS A 80 -7.81 -4.97 -30.59
C LYS A 80 -8.04 -3.51 -30.96
N GLU A 81 -8.97 -2.85 -30.28
CA GLU A 81 -9.43 -1.50 -30.56
C GLU A 81 -8.55 -0.43 -29.89
N VAL A 82 -7.65 -0.84 -29.00
CA VAL A 82 -6.78 0.05 -28.23
C VAL A 82 -5.34 -0.45 -28.21
N GLU A 83 -4.39 0.47 -28.10
CA GLU A 83 -2.97 0.16 -28.00
C GLU A 83 -2.48 0.27 -26.55
N SER A 84 -1.50 -0.56 -26.20
CA SER A 84 -0.83 -0.47 -24.89
C SER A 84 -0.06 0.83 -24.76
N PHE A 85 -0.04 1.40 -23.56
CA PHE A 85 0.72 2.62 -23.28
C PHE A 85 1.32 2.59 -21.87
N MET A 86 2.38 3.38 -21.67
CA MET A 86 3.03 3.54 -20.37
C MET A 86 2.73 4.93 -19.82
N VAL A 87 2.61 5.02 -18.50
CA VAL A 87 2.36 6.30 -17.80
C VAL A 87 3.45 6.53 -16.76
N GLU A 88 4.09 7.68 -16.84
CA GLU A 88 4.97 8.16 -15.78
C GLU A 88 4.13 8.70 -14.62
N THR A 89 3.86 7.84 -13.65
CA THR A 89 3.20 8.24 -12.40
C THR A 89 4.17 9.01 -11.53
N ARG A 90 3.72 10.16 -10.98
CA ARG A 90 4.53 10.98 -10.08
C ARG A 90 4.74 10.28 -8.74
N ASN A 91 5.91 10.46 -8.16
CA ASN A 91 6.16 10.09 -6.77
C ASN A 91 5.35 10.96 -5.82
N ALA A 92 4.98 10.42 -4.68
CA ALA A 92 4.12 11.11 -3.72
C ALA A 92 4.52 10.81 -2.27
N LEU A 93 4.34 11.81 -1.42
CA LEU A 93 4.23 11.56 0.02
C LEU A 93 2.84 11.00 0.32
N TYR A 94 2.76 10.10 1.27
CA TYR A 94 1.49 9.57 1.75
C TYR A 94 1.47 9.53 3.27
N PHE A 95 0.24 9.51 3.80
CA PHE A 95 -0.04 9.30 5.20
C PHE A 95 -1.20 8.31 5.33
N LYS A 96 -1.13 7.45 6.34
CA LYS A 96 -2.11 6.39 6.62
C LYS A 96 -2.36 6.33 8.12
N ILE A 97 -3.63 6.23 8.49
CA ILE A 97 -4.05 5.87 9.84
C ILE A 97 -4.77 4.52 9.75
N GLY A 98 -4.46 3.63 10.68
CA GLY A 98 -5.09 2.34 10.84
C GLY A 98 -5.54 2.10 12.27
N VAL A 99 -6.54 1.24 12.43
CA VAL A 99 -6.91 0.64 13.71
C VAL A 99 -6.90 -0.85 13.52
N PHE A 100 -6.27 -1.58 14.44
CA PHE A 100 -6.25 -3.03 14.43
C PHE A 100 -6.49 -3.59 15.83
N ILE A 101 -6.93 -4.85 15.87
CA ILE A 101 -7.15 -5.57 17.11
C ILE A 101 -6.02 -6.56 17.35
N SER A 102 -5.54 -6.63 18.60
CA SER A 102 -4.57 -7.63 19.03
C SER A 102 -4.92 -8.07 20.45
N PRO A 103 -4.86 -9.37 20.79
CA PRO A 103 -5.09 -9.84 22.14
C PRO A 103 -4.15 -9.15 23.15
N PRO A 104 -4.61 -8.85 24.37
CA PRO A 104 -3.75 -8.41 25.45
C PRO A 104 -2.81 -9.53 25.89
N ASP A 105 -1.60 -9.19 26.33
CA ASP A 105 -0.60 -10.16 26.81
C ASP A 105 -1.13 -11.06 27.94
N SER A 106 -2.12 -10.59 28.72
CA SER A 106 -2.74 -11.35 29.80
C SER A 106 -3.63 -12.51 29.34
N TYR A 107 -4.03 -12.56 28.07
CA TYR A 107 -4.94 -13.58 27.54
C TYR A 107 -4.25 -14.89 27.11
N LEU A 108 -2.92 -14.89 26.96
CA LEU A 108 -2.13 -16.05 26.53
C LEU A 108 -1.48 -16.78 27.73
N LYS A 109 -2.07 -16.66 28.92
CA LYS A 109 -1.60 -17.35 30.13
C LYS A 109 -2.18 -18.76 30.25
#